data_AF-A0A2V9ZR13-F1
#
_entry.id   AF-A0A2V9ZR13-F1
#
_cell.length_a   1.000
_cell.length_b   1.000
_cell.length_c   1.000
_cell.angle_alpha   90.00
_cell.angle_beta   90.00
_cell.angle_gamma   90.00
#
_symmetry.space_group_name_H-M   'P 1'
#
loop_
_entity.id
_entity.type
_entity.pdbx_description
1 polymer ?
#
loop_
_entity_poly.entity_id
_entity_poly.type
_entity_poly.pdbx_seq_one_letter_code
_entity_poly.pdbx_strand_id
1 'polypeptide(L)'
;MRATELEWKDNSTFKRFVHDLPMTSRCVPEDKAGREIRVPDTRFQYYSSCSPYKSSTVGTAVFNLDAPEQMDTGANIGQVSTRVLHYHYDCDKNYRNCADEEQFYLGKGYGLWQWKHYKRGNLVKTSVMNNLEKGRAAGKLACKESYQ
;
A
#
# COMPACT_ATOMS: atom_id res chain seq x y z
N MET A 1 0.03 -7.20 0.53
CA MET A 1 -1.28 -6.54 0.33
C MET A 1 -2.16 -7.48 -0.48
N ARG A 2 -3.44 -7.66 -0.11
CA ARG A 2 -4.36 -8.62 -0.76
C ARG A 2 -5.48 -7.95 -1.55
N ALA A 3 -6.18 -6.99 -0.94
CA ALA A 3 -7.29 -6.29 -1.55
C ALA A 3 -7.26 -4.78 -1.23
N THR A 4 -7.79 -3.98 -2.16
CA THR A 4 -7.96 -2.52 -2.02
C THR A 4 -9.33 -2.12 -2.56
N GLU A 5 -10.00 -1.17 -1.92
CA GLU A 5 -11.31 -0.70 -2.41
C GLU A 5 -11.14 -0.02 -3.78
N LEU A 6 -12.14 -0.16 -4.63
CA LEU A 6 -12.13 0.45 -5.96
C LEU A 6 -12.85 1.80 -5.93
N GLU A 7 -14.09 1.81 -5.43
CA GLU A 7 -14.88 3.02 -5.23
C GLU A 7 -15.15 3.23 -3.74
N TRP A 8 -14.72 4.37 -3.21
CA TRP A 8 -14.81 4.69 -1.78
C TRP A 8 -16.25 4.78 -1.24
N LYS A 9 -17.24 4.91 -2.13
CA LYS A 9 -18.67 4.99 -1.78
C LYS A 9 -19.40 3.66 -1.96
N ASP A 10 -18.76 2.66 -2.56
CA ASP A 10 -19.35 1.35 -2.84
C ASP A 10 -18.41 0.23 -2.37
N ASN A 11 -18.69 -0.27 -1.17
CA ASN A 11 -17.96 -1.36 -0.52
C ASN A 11 -18.18 -2.73 -1.19
N SER A 12 -19.00 -2.82 -2.24
CA SER A 12 -19.15 -4.02 -3.07
C SER A 12 -18.13 -4.08 -4.21
N THR A 13 -17.34 -3.01 -4.41
CA THR A 13 -16.33 -2.92 -5.46
C THR A 13 -14.91 -2.88 -4.89
N PHE A 14 -14.04 -3.76 -5.37
CA PHE A 14 -12.66 -3.84 -4.91
C PHE A 14 -11.74 -4.48 -5.94
N LYS A 15 -10.44 -4.26 -5.79
CA LYS A 15 -9.38 -5.00 -6.47
C LYS A 15 -8.81 -6.03 -5.50
N ARG A 16 -8.51 -7.24 -5.98
CA ARG A 16 -7.83 -8.28 -5.21
C ARG A 16 -6.70 -8.90 -6.01
N PHE A 17 -5.51 -8.96 -5.44
CA PHE A 17 -4.40 -9.70 -6.04
C PHE A 17 -4.73 -11.20 -6.08
N VAL A 18 -4.34 -11.86 -7.18
CA VAL A 18 -4.54 -13.31 -7.35
C VAL A 18 -3.68 -14.10 -6.36
N HIS A 19 -2.53 -13.53 -5.99
CA HIS A 19 -1.64 -14.04 -4.95
C HIS A 19 -1.41 -12.98 -3.90
N ASP A 20 -1.32 -13.40 -2.63
CA ASP A 20 -0.97 -12.48 -1.56
C ASP A 20 0.42 -11.89 -1.80
N LEU A 21 0.47 -10.59 -2.02
CA LEU A 21 1.75 -9.92 -2.19
C LEU A 21 2.39 -9.70 -0.81
N PRO A 22 3.68 -9.97 -0.63
CA PRO A 22 4.36 -9.63 0.61
C PRO A 22 4.32 -8.11 0.83
N MET A 23 4.28 -7.64 2.07
CA MET A 23 4.37 -6.19 2.34
C MET A 23 5.83 -5.76 2.54
N THR A 24 6.61 -6.56 3.25
CA THR A 24 8.02 -6.32 3.54
C THR A 24 8.70 -7.66 3.85
N SER A 25 10.03 -7.69 3.93
CA SER A 25 10.78 -8.85 4.38
C SER A 25 10.30 -9.28 5.77
N ARG A 26 10.25 -10.59 6.03
CA ARG A 26 9.90 -11.08 7.37
C ARG A 26 10.97 -10.64 8.38
N CYS A 27 10.54 -10.35 9.62
CA CYS A 27 11.42 -10.06 10.76
C CYS A 27 12.41 -8.91 10.53
N VAL A 28 11.91 -7.71 10.17
CA VAL A 28 12.75 -6.50 10.06
C VAL A 28 13.10 -5.97 11.45
N PRO A 29 14.39 -5.78 11.79
CA PRO A 29 14.80 -5.18 13.06
C PRO A 29 14.23 -3.76 13.24
N GLU A 30 13.92 -3.38 14.48
CA GLU A 30 13.18 -2.14 14.79
C GLU A 30 13.87 -0.85 14.33
N ASP A 31 15.18 -0.82 14.18
CA ASP A 31 15.99 0.34 13.80
C ASP A 31 16.61 0.22 12.40
N LYS A 32 16.31 -0.84 11.65
CA LYS A 32 16.91 -1.10 10.32
C LYS A 32 15.89 -1.09 9.20
N ALA A 33 16.39 -0.82 8.00
CA ALA A 33 15.66 -1.04 6.75
C ALA A 33 15.37 -2.54 6.53
N GLY A 34 14.26 -2.82 5.85
CA GLY A 34 13.92 -4.15 5.38
C GLY A 34 14.71 -4.51 4.12
N ARG A 35 14.83 -5.81 3.86
CA ARG A 35 15.44 -6.28 2.62
C ARG A 35 14.45 -6.11 1.46
N GLU A 36 14.98 -5.75 0.30
CA GLU A 36 14.24 -5.75 -0.97
C GLU A 36 13.62 -7.13 -1.26
N ILE A 37 12.35 -7.12 -1.68
CA ILE A 37 11.65 -8.30 -2.19
C ILE A 37 11.24 -8.05 -3.64
N ARG A 38 11.56 -9.03 -4.50
CA ARG A 38 11.15 -9.05 -5.90
C ARG A 38 9.88 -9.87 -6.06
N VAL A 39 8.90 -9.31 -6.76
CA VAL A 39 7.58 -9.89 -6.97
C VAL A 39 7.38 -10.08 -8.48
N PRO A 40 7.48 -11.32 -8.99
CA PRO A 40 7.34 -11.60 -10.42
C PRO A 40 5.90 -11.47 -10.93
N ASP A 41 4.92 -11.65 -10.04
CA ASP A 41 3.51 -11.72 -10.41
C ASP A 41 2.68 -10.80 -9.53
N THR A 42 2.16 -9.76 -10.16
CA THR A 42 1.28 -8.75 -9.54
C THR A 42 -0.13 -8.80 -10.13
N ARG A 43 -0.53 -9.93 -10.72
CA ARG A 43 -1.88 -10.10 -11.26
C ARG A 43 -2.93 -9.85 -10.20
N PHE A 44 -3.96 -9.10 -10.57
CA PHE A 44 -5.11 -8.80 -9.73
C PHE A 44 -6.40 -8.79 -10.55
N GLN A 45 -7.50 -8.95 -9.84
CA GLN A 45 -8.84 -8.97 -10.40
C GLN A 45 -9.68 -7.86 -9.78
N TYR A 46 -10.59 -7.33 -10.57
CA TYR A 46 -11.61 -6.39 -10.15
C TYR A 46 -12.87 -7.16 -9.81
N TYR A 47 -13.47 -6.83 -8.69
CA TYR A 47 -14.70 -7.41 -8.17
C TYR A 47 -15.78 -6.34 -8.10
N SER A 48 -17.01 -6.75 -8.42
CA SER A 48 -18.23 -5.99 -8.15
C SER A 48 -19.27 -6.99 -7.66
N SER A 49 -19.97 -6.67 -6.56
CA SER A 49 -20.95 -7.58 -5.95
C SER A 49 -20.41 -9.01 -5.78
N CYS A 50 -19.18 -9.12 -5.27
CA CYS A 50 -18.49 -10.37 -4.96
C CYS A 50 -18.13 -11.26 -6.15
N SER A 51 -18.28 -10.78 -7.39
CA SER A 51 -17.89 -11.52 -8.60
C SER A 51 -16.75 -10.82 -9.35
N PRO A 52 -15.71 -11.56 -9.79
CA PRO A 52 -14.64 -10.97 -10.59
C PRO A 52 -15.16 -10.66 -12.00
N TYR A 53 -14.86 -9.48 -12.53
CA TYR A 53 -15.33 -9.07 -13.86
C TYR A 53 -14.21 -8.62 -14.79
N LYS A 54 -13.00 -8.34 -14.27
CA LYS A 54 -11.84 -7.92 -15.06
C LYS A 54 -10.56 -8.40 -14.39
N SER A 55 -9.57 -8.78 -15.19
CA SER A 55 -8.21 -9.09 -14.72
C SER A 55 -7.22 -8.05 -15.24
N SER A 56 -6.18 -7.77 -14.47
CA SER A 56 -5.09 -6.88 -14.85
C SER A 56 -3.79 -7.29 -14.15
N THR A 57 -2.68 -6.70 -14.56
CA THR A 57 -1.37 -6.85 -13.92
C THR A 57 -0.68 -5.49 -13.93
N VAL A 58 0.22 -5.25 -12.98
CA VAL A 58 1.11 -4.07 -12.95
C VAL A 58 2.56 -4.49 -13.22
N GLY A 59 2.75 -5.60 -13.95
CA GLY A 59 4.07 -6.07 -14.34
C GLY A 59 4.83 -6.75 -13.19
N THR A 60 6.15 -6.59 -13.19
CA THR A 60 6.98 -7.01 -12.05
C THR A 60 7.08 -5.88 -11.02
N ALA A 61 7.35 -6.24 -9.77
CA ALA A 61 7.44 -5.26 -8.69
C ALA A 61 8.60 -5.52 -7.74
N VAL A 62 9.01 -4.45 -7.07
CA VAL A 62 10.06 -4.44 -6.06
C VAL A 62 9.54 -3.72 -4.83
N PHE A 63 9.55 -4.41 -3.69
CA PHE A 63 9.10 -3.84 -2.41
C PHE A 63 10.26 -3.72 -1.45
N ASN A 64 10.32 -2.60 -0.73
CA ASN A 64 11.29 -2.39 0.33
C ASN A 64 10.67 -1.55 1.47
N LEU A 65 11.43 -1.43 2.56
CA LEU A 65 11.02 -0.72 3.76
C LEU A 65 12.21 0.04 4.30
N ASP A 66 12.03 1.33 4.54
CA ASP A 66 13.08 2.16 5.12
C ASP A 66 13.33 1.87 6.60
N ALA A 67 14.52 2.28 7.07
CA ALA A 67 14.78 2.44 8.49
C ALA A 67 13.87 3.54 9.06
N PRO A 68 13.52 3.49 10.35
CA PRO A 68 12.68 4.52 10.93
C PRO A 68 13.39 5.87 10.98
N GLU A 69 12.67 6.94 10.68
CA GLU A 69 13.11 8.32 10.80
C GLU A 69 12.05 9.16 11.53
N GLN A 70 12.47 10.17 12.29
CA GLN A 70 11.51 11.09 12.90
C GLN A 70 10.98 12.07 11.85
N MET A 71 9.67 12.08 11.65
CA MET A 71 9.02 12.92 10.65
C MET A 71 7.94 13.79 11.28
N ASP A 72 7.86 15.03 10.81
CA ASP A 72 6.73 15.91 11.11
C ASP A 72 5.53 15.47 10.28
N THR A 73 4.50 14.96 10.95
CA THR A 73 3.25 14.58 10.29
C THR A 73 2.35 15.79 10.06
N GLY A 74 2.67 16.94 10.66
CA GLY A 74 1.81 18.12 10.71
C GLY A 74 0.57 17.93 11.57
N ALA A 75 -0.29 18.95 11.60
CA ALA A 75 -1.56 18.97 12.32
C ALA A 75 -1.42 18.55 13.80
N ASN A 76 -2.30 17.67 14.30
CA ASN A 76 -2.41 17.36 15.73
C ASN A 76 -1.72 16.06 16.18
N ILE A 77 -1.04 15.37 15.27
CA ILE A 77 -0.21 14.20 15.60
C ILE A 77 1.21 14.61 15.97
N GLY A 78 1.77 15.61 15.27
CA GLY A 78 3.12 16.12 15.51
C GLY A 78 4.23 15.20 14.98
N GLN A 79 5.31 15.06 15.74
CA GLN A 79 6.48 14.28 15.35
C GLN A 79 6.29 12.79 15.65
N VAL A 80 6.45 11.93 14.66
CA VAL A 80 6.37 10.47 14.84
C VAL A 80 7.48 9.73 14.13
N SER A 81 7.94 8.65 14.78
CA SER A 81 8.91 7.75 14.19
C SER A 81 8.23 6.99 13.06
N THR A 82 8.65 7.26 11.83
CA THR A 82 8.00 6.80 10.61
C THR A 82 8.91 5.87 9.84
N ARG A 83 8.34 4.79 9.32
CA ARG A 83 8.96 3.99 8.26
C ARG A 83 8.17 4.16 6.98
N VAL A 84 8.85 4.12 5.85
CA VAL A 84 8.22 4.21 4.54
C VAL A 84 8.28 2.84 3.87
N LEU A 85 7.12 2.30 3.50
CA LEU A 85 7.03 1.16 2.58
C LEU A 85 7.03 1.70 1.16
N HIS A 86 7.92 1.21 0.32
CA HIS A 86 7.93 1.52 -1.09
C HIS A 86 7.48 0.31 -1.89
N TYR A 87 6.45 0.51 -2.70
CA TYR A 87 6.03 -0.45 -3.70
C TYR A 87 6.33 0.11 -5.09
N HIS A 88 7.44 -0.34 -5.66
CA HIS A 88 7.80 -0.03 -7.03
C HIS A 88 7.13 -1.05 -7.96
N TYR A 89 6.34 -0.57 -8.90
CA TYR A 89 5.57 -1.37 -9.85
C TYR A 89 6.00 -1.10 -11.30
N ASP A 90 5.55 -1.96 -12.20
CA ASP A 90 5.84 -1.89 -13.64
C ASP A 90 7.34 -1.80 -13.91
N CYS A 91 8.11 -2.64 -13.20
CA CYS A 91 9.54 -2.77 -13.40
C CYS A 91 9.85 -3.65 -14.62
N ASP A 92 11.01 -3.42 -15.22
CA ASP A 92 11.52 -4.26 -16.30
C ASP A 92 11.80 -5.71 -15.82
N LYS A 93 12.11 -6.60 -16.76
CA LYS A 93 12.35 -8.03 -16.46
C LYS A 93 13.50 -8.29 -15.48
N ASN A 94 14.39 -7.32 -15.28
CA ASN A 94 15.50 -7.37 -14.35
C ASN A 94 15.18 -6.70 -13.00
N TYR A 95 13.91 -6.33 -12.77
CA TYR A 95 13.43 -5.61 -11.60
C TYR A 95 14.11 -4.24 -11.44
N ARG A 96 14.41 -3.60 -12.57
CA ARG A 96 14.95 -2.24 -12.62
C ARG A 96 13.97 -1.32 -13.34
N ASN A 97 14.20 -0.02 -13.27
CA ASN A 97 13.47 0.99 -14.04
C ASN A 97 11.95 0.90 -13.88
N CYS A 98 11.46 0.91 -12.65
CA CYS A 98 10.04 0.85 -12.33
C CYS A 98 9.32 2.15 -12.75
N ALA A 99 8.21 2.02 -13.49
CA ALA A 99 7.48 3.18 -13.99
C ALA A 99 6.53 3.79 -12.96
N ASP A 100 6.14 3.05 -11.93
CA ASP A 100 5.21 3.50 -10.90
C ASP A 100 5.76 3.19 -9.50
N GLU A 101 5.46 4.04 -8.53
CA GLU A 101 5.82 3.82 -7.12
C GLU A 101 4.71 4.31 -6.20
N GLU A 102 4.32 3.49 -5.23
CA GLU A 102 3.50 3.91 -4.11
C GLU A 102 4.32 3.91 -2.82
N GLN A 103 4.23 5.00 -2.07
CA GLN A 103 4.87 5.15 -0.76
C GLN A 103 3.82 5.22 0.33
N PHE A 104 4.00 4.40 1.37
CA PHE A 104 3.12 4.37 2.54
C PHE A 104 3.93 4.71 3.79
N TYR A 105 3.63 5.87 4.38
CA TYR A 105 4.30 6.38 5.56
C TYR A 105 3.60 5.89 6.82
N LEU A 106 4.27 4.99 7.54
CA LEU A 106 3.75 4.32 8.73
C LEU A 106 4.40 4.89 9.99
N GLY A 107 3.64 5.67 10.75
CA GLY A 107 4.06 6.25 12.03
C GLY A 107 3.85 5.26 13.18
N LYS A 108 4.87 5.09 14.03
CA LYS A 108 4.83 4.21 15.20
C LYS A 108 3.72 4.66 16.16
N GLY A 109 2.82 3.73 16.49
CA GLY A 109 1.67 4.00 17.38
C GLY A 109 0.49 4.73 16.73
N TYR A 110 0.61 5.14 15.46
CA TYR A 110 -0.46 5.80 14.71
C TYR A 110 -0.95 4.96 13.53
N GLY A 111 -0.02 4.39 12.74
CA GLY A 111 -0.31 3.71 11.49
C GLY A 111 -0.04 4.59 10.27
N LEU A 112 -0.79 4.38 9.19
CA LEU A 112 -0.63 5.12 7.94
C LEU A 112 -1.05 6.59 8.12
N TRP A 113 -0.12 7.52 7.95
CA TRP A 113 -0.41 8.96 8.04
C TRP A 113 -0.20 9.74 6.74
N GLN A 114 0.51 9.15 5.77
CA GLN A 114 0.64 9.72 4.44
C GLN A 114 0.78 8.61 3.40
N TRP A 115 0.18 8.83 2.25
CA TRP A 115 0.33 8.01 1.05
C TRP A 115 0.70 8.90 -0.13
N LYS A 116 1.66 8.46 -0.94
CA LYS A 116 2.05 9.13 -2.18
C LYS A 116 2.10 8.13 -3.33
N HIS A 117 1.71 8.58 -4.51
CA HIS A 117 1.84 7.83 -5.76
C HIS A 117 2.66 8.63 -6.76
N TYR A 118 3.74 8.02 -7.22
CA TYR A 118 4.63 8.54 -8.24
C TYR A 118 4.49 7.76 -9.53
N LYS A 119 4.60 8.46 -10.65
CA LYS A 119 4.67 7.88 -11.99
C LYS A 119 5.86 8.46 -12.73
N ARG A 120 6.80 7.59 -13.12
CA ARG A 120 8.08 7.94 -13.73
C ARG A 120 8.83 9.01 -12.92
N GLY A 121 8.84 8.83 -11.60
CA GLY A 121 9.46 9.76 -10.64
C GLY A 121 8.66 11.03 -10.34
N ASN A 122 7.55 11.30 -11.04
CA ASN A 122 6.73 12.49 -10.78
C ASN A 122 5.60 12.17 -9.79
N LEU A 123 5.43 13.00 -8.76
CA LEU A 123 4.31 12.86 -7.83
C LEU A 123 2.99 13.13 -8.57
N VAL A 124 2.10 12.15 -8.60
CA VAL A 124 0.79 12.23 -9.28
C VAL A 124 -0.34 12.43 -8.29
N LYS A 125 -0.29 11.74 -7.15
CA LYS A 125 -1.30 11.84 -6.09
C LYS A 125 -0.67 11.75 -4.71
N THR A 126 -1.32 12.37 -3.74
CA THR A 126 -0.98 12.26 -2.33
C THR A 126 -2.25 12.27 -1.50
N SER A 127 -2.21 11.59 -0.36
CA SER A 127 -3.23 11.68 0.68
C SER A 127 -2.53 11.80 2.03
N VAL A 128 -3.09 12.61 2.92
CA VAL A 128 -2.56 12.83 4.26
C VAL A 128 -3.67 12.51 5.25
N MET A 129 -3.38 11.59 6.17
CA MET A 129 -4.24 11.18 7.27
C MET A 129 -3.52 11.58 8.56
N ASN A 130 -3.47 12.88 8.87
CA ASN A 130 -2.70 13.39 9.99
C ASN A 130 -3.56 14.03 11.09
N ASN A 131 -4.87 13.78 11.07
CA ASN A 131 -5.80 14.25 12.08
C ASN A 131 -6.32 13.07 12.91
N LEU A 132 -6.18 13.17 14.23
CA LEU A 132 -6.83 12.25 15.17
C LEU A 132 -8.28 12.65 15.39
N GLU A 133 -9.20 11.78 14.99
CA GLU A 133 -10.64 11.93 15.26
C GLU A 133 -11.14 10.77 16.13
N LYS A 134 -12.04 11.07 17.07
CA LYS A 134 -12.71 10.04 17.85
C LYS A 134 -13.84 9.44 17.02
N GLY A 135 -13.85 8.13 16.89
CA GLY A 135 -14.90 7.42 16.18
C GLY A 135 -14.90 5.94 16.49
N ARG A 136 -15.87 5.23 15.92
CA ARG A 136 -15.94 3.77 15.94
C ARG A 136 -15.77 3.29 14.51
N ALA A 137 -14.85 2.35 14.30
CA ALA A 137 -14.76 1.66 13.00
C ALA A 137 -16.10 0.95 12.74
N ALA A 138 -16.80 1.36 11.67
CA ALA A 138 -18.11 0.84 11.30
C ALA A 138 -18.13 0.22 9.88
N GLY A 139 -16.95 -0.10 9.33
CA GLY A 139 -16.84 -0.75 8.03
C GLY A 139 -17.26 -2.22 8.12
N LYS A 140 -18.27 -2.60 7.33
CA LYS A 140 -18.51 -4.00 6.96
C LYS A 140 -18.11 -4.16 5.50
N LEU A 141 -17.30 -5.16 5.21
CA LEU A 141 -17.04 -5.58 3.84
C LEU A 141 -18.32 -6.20 3.28
N ALA A 142 -18.69 -5.86 2.05
CA ALA A 142 -19.88 -6.45 1.42
C ALA A 142 -19.69 -7.94 1.13
N CYS A 143 -18.45 -8.38 0.89
CA CYS A 143 -18.14 -9.74 0.48
C CYS A 143 -17.35 -10.48 1.55
N LYS A 144 -17.82 -11.68 1.94
CA LYS A 144 -17.09 -12.55 2.90
C LYS A 144 -15.70 -12.95 2.39
N GLU A 145 -15.52 -13.00 1.07
CA GLU A 145 -14.29 -13.45 0.42
C GLU A 145 -13.30 -12.33 0.08
N SER A 146 -13.57 -11.08 0.50
CA SER A 146 -12.65 -9.96 0.23
C SER A 146 -11.23 -10.22 0.77
N TYR A 147 -11.09 -11.02 1.82
CA TYR A 147 -9.80 -11.41 2.42
C TYR A 147 -9.55 -12.92 2.52
N GLN A 148 -10.49 -13.78 2.08
CA GLN A 148 -10.25 -15.24 1.96
C GLN A 148 -9.45 -15.56 0.72
#